data_AF-A0A963WKQ1-F1
#
_entry.id   AF-A0A963WKQ1-F1
#
_cell.length_a   1.000
_cell.length_b   1.000
_cell.length_c   1.000
_cell.angle_alpha   90.00
_cell.angle_beta   90.00
_cell.angle_gamma   90.00
#
_symmetry.space_group_name_H-M   'P 1'
#
loop_
_entity.id
_entity.type
_entity.pdbx_description
1 polymer ?
#
loop_
_entity_poly.entity_id
_entity_poly.type
_entity_poly.pdbx_seq_one_letter_code
_entity_poly.pdbx_strand_id
1 'polypeptide(L)' 'MTTTRRALVLSDETASHPFLRSLPPHVRHCDDASDEKPPFWRFTRRDWRDFLSTYCAAFVVVSAFFA' A
#
# COMPACT_ATOMS: atom_id res chain seq x y z
N MET A 1 21.16 -2.51 -38.09
CA MET A 1 21.29 -1.62 -36.91
C MET A 1 20.36 -2.12 -35.83
N THR A 2 20.88 -2.85 -34.85
CA THR A 2 20.10 -3.34 -33.71
C THR A 2 19.94 -2.20 -32.71
N THR A 3 18.74 -1.63 -32.62
CA THR A 3 18.44 -0.54 -31.70
C THR A 3 18.33 -1.08 -30.27
N THR A 4 19.35 -0.81 -29.47
CA THR A 4 19.37 -1.15 -28.04
C THR A 4 18.35 -0.26 -27.31
N ARG A 5 17.23 -0.83 -26.87
CA ARG A 5 16.30 -0.15 -25.97
C ARG A 5 16.95 -0.04 -24.59
N ARG A 6 17.48 1.13 -24.27
CA ARG A 6 17.94 1.47 -22.91
C ARG A 6 16.71 1.88 -22.09
N ALA A 7 16.40 1.12 -21.05
CA ALA A 7 15.35 1.49 -20.11
C ALA A 7 15.77 2.79 -19.40
N LEU A 8 14.94 3.83 -19.52
CA LEU A 8 15.13 5.08 -18.82
C LEU A 8 14.74 4.83 -17.35
N VAL A 9 15.74 4.68 -16.47
CA VAL A 9 15.50 4.68 -15.03
C VAL A 9 15.04 6.09 -14.69
N LEU A 10 13.74 6.23 -14.44
CA LEU A 10 13.10 7.47 -14.04
C LEU A 10 13.44 7.71 -12.57
N SER A 11 14.71 8.01 -12.29
CA SER A 11 15.10 8.37 -10.95
C SER A 11 14.59 9.77 -10.64
N ASP A 12 13.94 9.91 -9.49
CA ASP A 12 13.44 11.19 -8.95
C ASP A 12 14.57 12.05 -8.36
N GLU A 13 15.82 11.85 -8.82
CA GLU A 13 16.96 12.65 -8.38
C GLU A 13 16.64 14.12 -8.70
N THR A 14 16.55 14.93 -7.66
CA THR A 14 16.07 16.32 -7.67
C THR A 14 16.94 17.28 -8.50
N ALA A 15 18.01 16.78 -9.14
CA ALA A 15 18.84 17.48 -10.10
C ALA A 15 18.17 17.57 -11.49
N SER A 16 16.97 18.16 -11.52
CA SER A 16 16.32 18.79 -12.69
C SER A 16 16.63 18.15 -14.05
N HIS A 17 16.20 16.91 -14.26
CA HIS A 17 16.32 16.28 -15.58
C HIS A 17 15.52 17.09 -16.62
N PRO A 18 16.14 17.54 -17.72
CA PRO A 18 15.48 18.38 -18.73
C PRO A 18 14.25 17.68 -19.34
N PHE A 19 14.29 16.36 -19.45
CA PHE A 19 13.16 15.54 -19.91
C PHE A 19 11.97 15.56 -18.94
N LEU A 20 12.22 15.51 -17.63
CA LEU A 20 11.14 15.69 -16.66
C LEU A 20 10.54 17.09 -16.80
N ARG A 21 11.35 18.13 -17.01
CA ARG A 21 10.90 19.53 -17.13
C ARG A 21 10.00 19.78 -18.35
N SER A 22 10.18 19.01 -19.43
CA SER A 22 9.31 19.09 -20.62
C SER A 22 8.00 18.32 -20.49
N LEU A 23 7.84 17.48 -19.46
CA LEU A 23 6.64 16.68 -19.31
C LEU A 23 5.46 17.50 -18.77
N PRO A 24 4.26 17.37 -19.37
CA PRO A 24 3.04 17.99 -18.86
C PRO A 24 2.73 17.56 -17.42
N PRO A 25 2.11 18.44 -16.60
CA PRO A 25 1.86 18.18 -15.19
C PRO A 25 0.98 16.94 -14.94
N HIS A 26 0.06 16.61 -15.84
CA HIS A 26 -0.82 15.43 -15.74
C HIS A 26 -0.12 14.09 -15.98
N VAL A 27 1.09 14.09 -16.55
CA VAL A 27 1.90 12.86 -16.72
C VAL A 27 2.79 12.61 -15.49
N ARG A 28 3.10 13.68 -14.74
CA ARG A 28 3.87 13.62 -13.50
C ARG A 28 3.03 13.17 -12.31
N HIS A 29 1.74 13.50 -12.33
CA HIS A 29 0.80 12.89 -11.40
C HIS A 29 0.53 11.47 -11.88
N CYS A 30 1.29 10.51 -11.35
CA CYS A 30 0.74 9.19 -11.17
C CYS A 30 -0.37 9.38 -10.13
N ASP A 31 -1.63 9.34 -10.55
CA ASP A 31 -2.72 9.13 -9.59
C ASP A 31 -2.39 7.81 -8.91
N ASP A 32 -1.91 7.90 -7.67
CA ASP A 32 -1.69 6.76 -6.80
C ASP A 32 -3.07 6.25 -6.39
N ALA A 33 -3.78 5.68 -7.36
CA ALA A 33 -5.12 5.11 -7.23
C ALA A 33 -5.09 3.76 -6.47
N SER A 34 -4.01 3.50 -5.74
CA SER A 34 -3.76 2.25 -5.02
C SER A 34 -3.20 2.45 -3.62
N ASP A 35 -3.16 3.68 -3.10
CA ASP A 35 -2.96 3.88 -1.66
C ASP A 35 -4.32 3.89 -0.94
N GLU A 36 -5.06 2.81 -1.13
CA GLU A 36 -6.05 2.33 -0.17
C GLU A 36 -5.32 1.79 1.07
N LYS A 37 -4.48 2.63 1.68
CA LYS A 37 -4.20 2.49 3.10
C LYS A 37 -5.49 2.91 3.78
N PRO A 38 -6.36 1.98 4.25
CA PRO A 38 -7.45 2.41 5.09
C PRO A 38 -6.81 3.21 6.22
N PRO A 39 -7.33 4.40 6.53
CA PRO A 39 -6.79 5.19 7.61
C PRO A 39 -6.76 4.28 8.83
N PHE A 40 -5.57 4.04 9.37
CA PHE A 40 -5.30 3.23 10.56
C PHE A 40 -6.12 3.68 11.81
N TRP A 41 -6.88 4.75 11.66
CA TRP A 41 -7.79 5.37 12.62
C TRP A 41 -9.28 5.08 12.40
N ARG A 42 -9.66 4.30 11.38
CA ARG A 42 -11.04 3.81 11.21
C ARG A 42 -11.17 2.38 11.72
N PHE A 43 -10.99 2.19 13.02
CA PHE A 43 -11.45 0.99 13.72
C PHE A 43 -12.96 0.85 13.49
N THR A 44 -13.35 0.03 12.51
CA THR A 44 -14.75 -0.20 12.16
C THR A 44 -15.31 -1.20 13.16
N ARG A 45 -16.62 -1.12 13.47
CA ARG A 45 -17.32 -2.10 14.33
C ARG A 45 -17.10 -3.55 13.91
N ARG A 46 -16.79 -3.78 12.64
CA ARG A 46 -16.45 -5.07 12.07
C ARG A 46 -15.11 -5.59 12.58
N ASP A 47 -14.08 -4.74 12.62
CA ASP A 47 -12.75 -5.11 13.14
C ASP A 47 -12.84 -5.54 14.61
N TRP A 48 -13.66 -4.85 15.40
CA TRP A 48 -13.94 -5.22 16.79
C TRP A 48 -14.60 -6.60 16.92
N ARG A 49 -15.51 -6.94 16.02
CA ARG A 49 -16.21 -8.23 16.04
C ARG A 49 -15.26 -9.37 15.67
N ASP A 50 -14.41 -9.18 14.67
CA ASP A 50 -13.44 -10.18 14.25
C ASP A 50 -12.36 -10.40 15.33
N PHE A 51 -11.94 -9.32 16.01
CA PHE A 51 -11.07 -9.40 17.20
C PHE A 51 -11.72 -10.18 18.34
N LEU A 52 -12.95 -9.81 18.74
CA LEU A 52 -13.67 -10.49 19.82
C LEU A 52 -13.88 -11.98 19.50
N SER A 53 -14.26 -12.30 18.26
CA SER A 53 -14.47 -13.68 17.83
C SER A 53 -13.21 -14.52 17.98
N THR A 54 -12.07 -13.99 17.51
CA THR A 54 -10.78 -14.69 17.60
C THR A 54 -10.35 -14.88 19.06
N TYR A 55 -10.50 -13.84 19.89
CA TYR A 55 -10.20 -13.91 21.32
C TYR A 55 -11.06 -14.94 22.05
N CYS A 56 -12.38 -14.95 21.80
CA CYS A 56 -13.31 -15.89 22.42
C CYS A 56 -13.00 -17.34 22.00
N ALA A 57 -12.72 -17.56 20.71
CA ALA A 57 -12.34 -18.89 20.21
C ALA A 57 -11.06 -19.40 20.88
N ALA A 58 -10.01 -18.57 20.95
CA ALA A 58 -8.77 -18.92 21.62
C ALA A 58 -8.98 -19.21 23.12
N PHE A 59 -9.77 -18.39 23.80
CA PHE A 59 -10.10 -18.59 25.21
C PHE A 59 -10.82 -19.92 25.47
N VAL A 60 -11.83 -20.24 24.64
CA VAL A 60 -12.57 -21.50 24.75
C VAL A 60 -11.63 -22.70 24.56
N VAL A 61 -10.78 -22.67 23.55
CA VAL A 61 -9.78 -23.73 23.30
C VAL A 61 -8.87 -23.94 24.50
N VAL A 62 -8.33 -22.85 25.06
CA VAL A 62 -7.48 -22.92 26.26
C VAL A 62 -8.26 -23.47 27.46
N SER A 63 -9.47 -22.96 27.72
CA SER A 63 -10.29 -23.40 28.85
C SER A 63 -10.67 -24.89 28.75
N ALA A 64 -11.02 -25.37 27.55
CA ALA A 64 -11.38 -26.77 27.32
C ALA A 64 -10.17 -27.70 27.41
N PHE A 65 -8.96 -27.19 27.15
CA PHE A 65 -7.72 -27.95 27.35
C PHE A 65 -7.39 -28.12 28.84
N PHE A 66 -7.76 -27.14 29.68
CA PHE A 66 -7.49 -27.14 31.11
C PHE A 66 -8.63 -27.69 31.98
N ALA A 67 -9.82 -27.90 31.42
CA ALA A 67 -10.97 -28.52 32.08
C ALA A 67 -10.88 -30.05 32.01
#